data_AF-A0A2V8VF16-F1
#
_entry.id   AF-A0A2V8VF16-F1
#
_cell.length_a   1.000
_cell.length_b   1.000
_cell.length_c   1.000
_cell.angle_alpha   90.00
_cell.angle_beta   90.00
_cell.angle_gamma   90.00
#
_symmetry.space_group_name_H-M   'P 1'
#
loop_
_entity.id
_entity.type
_entity.pdbx_description
1 polymer ?
#
loop_
_entity_poly.entity_id
_entity_poly.type
_entity_poly.pdbx_seq_one_letter_code
_entity_poly.pdbx_strand_id
1 'polypeptide(L)'
;MLADFIVSAASPEQFPSDGLAEIAFLGRSNVGKSSLINALIGRKGLAHTSNTPGRTQTINFYRVTSGAADSLGSCYFVDFPGYGYAKVSRSETEGWKKLIESYLFNRAMLQLSLVILDARRGWMPPDLELKQWLEAHHQAYLVIATKMDKLNQSDAHRNLTVIRKSGADPLACSAVTGRGVREIWQAIAKTQHRR
;
A
#
# COMPACT_ATOMS: atom_id res chain seq x y z
N MET A 1 12.23 3.70 -15.35
CA MET A 1 11.91 4.00 -13.93
C MET A 1 13.08 3.55 -13.08
N LEU A 2 13.56 4.42 -12.20
CA LEU A 2 14.58 4.09 -11.20
C LEU A 2 13.92 4.02 -9.83
N ALA A 3 14.37 3.11 -8.98
CA ALA A 3 13.90 3.05 -7.61
C ALA A 3 14.97 2.57 -6.65
N ASP A 4 15.09 3.30 -5.55
CA ASP A 4 16.11 3.12 -4.53
C ASP A 4 15.45 3.00 -3.16
N PHE A 5 15.93 2.04 -2.37
CA PHE A 5 15.59 1.98 -0.95
C PHE A 5 16.34 3.08 -0.21
N ILE A 6 15.60 3.91 0.53
CA ILE A 6 16.17 5.08 1.22
C ILE A 6 16.37 4.78 2.71
N VAL A 7 15.31 4.36 3.40
CA VAL A 7 15.37 4.13 4.86
C VAL A 7 14.31 3.14 5.33
N SER A 8 14.64 2.41 6.39
CA SER A 8 13.69 1.64 7.19
C SER A 8 13.49 2.38 8.52
N ALA A 9 12.41 3.14 8.61
CA ALA A 9 12.18 4.06 9.72
C ALA A 9 11.41 3.40 10.86
N ALA A 10 11.96 3.45 12.06
CA ALA A 10 11.31 3.00 13.30
C ALA A 10 10.61 4.15 14.04
N SER A 11 10.94 5.41 13.71
CA SER A 11 10.37 6.60 14.34
C SER A 11 10.24 7.76 13.35
N PRO A 12 9.39 8.78 13.64
CA PRO A 12 9.12 9.87 12.71
C PRO A 12 10.33 10.72 12.32
N GLU A 13 11.33 10.82 13.19
CA GLU A 13 12.55 11.60 12.96
C GLU A 13 13.42 11.00 11.84
N GLN A 14 13.19 9.74 11.48
CA GLN A 14 13.89 9.03 10.42
C GLN A 14 13.18 9.17 9.06
N PHE A 15 12.00 9.78 9.00
CA PHE A 15 11.29 9.95 7.74
C PHE A 15 12.01 10.95 6.84
N PRO A 16 12.10 10.69 5.51
CA PRO A 16 12.66 11.65 4.56
C PRO A 16 11.98 13.02 4.68
N SER A 17 12.71 14.12 4.46
CA SER A 17 12.18 15.48 4.63
C SER A 17 12.33 16.35 3.38
N ASP A 18 12.64 15.74 2.23
CA ASP A 18 12.88 16.43 0.96
C ASP A 18 11.59 16.88 0.23
N GLY A 19 10.41 16.66 0.83
CA GLY A 19 9.13 17.20 0.37
C GLY A 19 8.50 16.48 -0.81
N LEU A 20 9.01 15.30 -1.18
CA LEU A 20 8.42 14.51 -2.26
C LEU A 20 7.07 13.91 -1.85
N ALA A 21 6.15 13.79 -2.81
CA ALA A 21 4.85 13.15 -2.60
C ALA A 21 5.02 11.69 -2.14
N GLU A 22 4.19 11.24 -1.21
CA GLU A 22 4.25 9.91 -0.62
C GLU A 22 2.98 9.11 -0.93
N ILE A 23 3.17 7.84 -1.30
CA ILE A 23 2.11 6.87 -1.57
C ILE A 23 2.26 5.73 -0.57
N ALA A 24 1.34 5.63 0.38
CA ALA A 24 1.36 4.62 1.42
C ALA A 24 0.78 3.30 0.93
N PHE A 25 1.41 2.18 1.25
CA PHE A 25 0.95 0.83 0.96
C PHE A 25 0.51 0.18 2.27
N LEU A 26 -0.79 -0.03 2.42
CA LEU A 26 -1.42 -0.54 3.64
C LEU A 26 -2.10 -1.88 3.34
N GLY A 27 -1.97 -2.86 4.22
CA GLY A 27 -2.64 -4.14 4.04
C GLY A 27 -2.18 -5.17 5.05
N ARG A 28 -2.94 -6.25 5.22
CA ARG A 28 -2.56 -7.35 6.12
C ARG A 28 -1.24 -8.00 5.70
N SER A 29 -0.60 -8.71 6.63
CA SER A 29 0.53 -9.57 6.25
C SER A 29 0.12 -10.56 5.16
N ASN A 30 1.00 -10.80 4.18
CA ASN A 30 0.80 -11.73 3.07
C ASN A 30 -0.33 -11.40 2.07
N VAL A 31 -0.89 -10.18 2.06
CA VAL A 31 -1.85 -9.77 1.00
C VAL A 31 -1.19 -9.52 -0.36
N GLY A 32 0.15 -9.49 -0.43
CA GLY A 32 0.90 -9.25 -1.68
C GLY A 32 1.41 -7.82 -1.85
N LYS A 33 1.47 -7.04 -0.77
CA LYS A 33 1.98 -5.66 -0.75
C LYS A 33 3.38 -5.50 -1.36
N SER A 34 4.38 -6.21 -0.84
CA SER A 34 5.76 -6.12 -1.36
C SER A 34 5.87 -6.63 -2.80
N SER A 35 5.07 -7.63 -3.18
CA SER A 35 4.98 -8.08 -4.58
C SER A 35 4.40 -7.01 -5.50
N LEU A 36 3.37 -6.28 -5.06
CA LEU A 36 2.80 -5.16 -5.79
C LEU A 36 3.80 -4.01 -5.94
N ILE A 37 4.51 -3.64 -4.87
CA ILE A 37 5.56 -2.61 -4.91
C ILE A 37 6.62 -2.96 -5.95
N ASN A 38 7.15 -4.19 -5.90
CA ASN A 38 8.12 -4.66 -6.88
C ASN A 38 7.56 -4.65 -8.33
N ALA A 39 6.29 -5.00 -8.51
CA ALA A 39 5.64 -4.98 -9.82
C ALA A 39 5.46 -3.56 -10.37
N LEU A 40 5.08 -2.59 -9.53
CA LEU A 40 4.96 -1.18 -9.91
C LEU A 40 6.31 -0.58 -10.27
N ILE A 41 7.35 -0.88 -9.49
CA ILE A 41 8.72 -0.39 -9.71
C ILE A 41 9.37 -1.07 -10.93
N GLY A 42 8.89 -2.24 -11.34
CA GLY A 42 9.51 -3.04 -12.40
C GLY A 42 10.82 -3.70 -11.97
N ARG A 43 11.10 -3.81 -10.67
CA ARG A 43 12.32 -4.43 -10.11
C ARG A 43 11.94 -5.51 -9.11
N LYS A 44 12.44 -6.73 -9.31
CA LYS A 44 12.25 -7.84 -8.36
C LYS A 44 13.17 -7.66 -7.15
N GLY A 45 12.63 -7.88 -5.96
CA GLY A 45 13.41 -8.01 -4.72
C GLY A 45 13.85 -6.71 -4.04
N LEU A 46 13.40 -5.53 -4.52
CA LEU A 46 13.68 -4.26 -3.83
C LEU A 46 12.85 -4.15 -2.55
N ALA A 47 11.55 -4.41 -2.64
CA ALA A 47 10.70 -4.60 -1.48
C ALA A 47 10.77 -6.07 -1.05
N HIS A 48 11.34 -6.31 0.13
CA HIS A 48 11.49 -7.66 0.65
C HIS A 48 10.13 -8.28 0.96
N THR A 49 9.80 -9.39 0.30
CA THR A 49 8.71 -10.28 0.69
C THR A 49 9.19 -11.13 1.88
N SER A 50 9.29 -10.53 3.08
CA SER A 50 9.63 -11.31 4.28
C SER A 50 8.45 -12.22 4.64
N ASN A 51 8.71 -13.54 4.61
CA ASN A 51 7.80 -14.55 5.16
C ASN A 51 8.05 -14.80 6.67
N THR A 52 8.97 -14.06 7.29
CA THR A 52 9.35 -14.22 8.70
C THR A 52 8.79 -13.05 9.52
N PRO A 53 7.62 -13.22 10.15
CA PRO A 53 7.00 -12.20 10.98
C PRO A 53 7.73 -12.06 12.32
N GLY A 54 7.87 -10.81 12.80
CA GLY A 54 8.34 -10.52 14.17
C GLY A 54 9.69 -9.81 14.30
N ARG A 55 10.31 -9.32 13.22
CA ARG A 55 11.38 -8.32 13.33
C ARG A 55 10.79 -6.92 13.18
N THR A 56 11.20 -6.02 14.07
CA THR A 56 10.91 -4.58 14.17
C THR A 56 10.02 -4.03 13.05
N GLN A 57 8.82 -3.58 13.41
CA GLN A 57 7.81 -3.05 12.47
C GLN A 57 8.20 -1.64 11.99
N THR A 58 9.21 -1.56 11.13
CA THR A 58 9.63 -0.33 10.48
C THR A 58 8.79 -0.01 9.25
N ILE A 59 8.74 1.27 8.89
CA ILE A 59 8.14 1.79 7.66
C ILE A 59 9.27 1.96 6.64
N ASN A 60 9.17 1.30 5.48
CA ASN A 60 10.21 1.38 4.46
C ASN A 60 9.88 2.44 3.41
N PHE A 61 10.85 3.28 3.09
CA PHE A 61 10.73 4.32 2.07
C PHE A 61 11.54 3.93 0.84
N TYR A 62 10.87 3.88 -0.30
CA TYR A 62 11.48 3.66 -1.60
C TYR A 62 11.28 4.91 -2.44
N ARG A 63 12.36 5.58 -2.83
CA ARG A 63 12.27 6.71 -3.76
C ARG A 63 12.12 6.14 -5.16
N VAL A 64 11.02 6.49 -5.84
CA VAL A 64 10.72 6.10 -7.21
C VAL A 64 10.83 7.32 -8.10
N THR A 65 11.63 7.22 -9.14
CA THR A 65 11.85 8.29 -10.11
C THR A 65 11.45 7.81 -11.50
N SER A 66 10.45 8.46 -12.08
CA SER A 66 10.09 8.25 -13.48
C SER A 66 10.99 9.07 -14.39
N GLY A 67 11.24 8.58 -15.61
CA GLY A 67 12.06 9.31 -16.59
C GLY A 67 11.28 10.52 -17.16
N ALA A 68 11.98 11.40 -17.87
CA ALA A 68 11.42 12.64 -18.44
C ALA A 68 10.22 12.44 -19.41
N ALA A 69 9.97 11.20 -19.86
CA ALA A 69 8.82 10.85 -20.70
C ALA A 69 7.52 10.57 -19.91
N ASP A 70 7.61 10.41 -18.59
CA ASP A 70 6.47 10.15 -17.71
C ASP A 70 6.26 11.38 -16.81
N SER A 71 5.10 12.02 -16.91
CA SER A 71 4.74 13.30 -16.27
C SER A 71 4.73 13.32 -14.73
N LEU A 72 5.23 12.28 -14.07
CA LEU A 72 5.04 11.99 -12.66
C LEU A 72 6.15 12.53 -11.74
N GLY A 73 7.35 12.75 -12.27
CA GLY A 73 8.52 13.13 -11.46
C GLY A 73 8.97 12.05 -10.45
N SER A 74 9.51 12.48 -9.31
CA SER A 74 9.92 11.60 -8.21
C SER A 74 8.89 11.57 -7.08
N CYS A 75 8.68 10.40 -6.48
CA CYS A 75 7.83 10.23 -5.29
C CYS A 75 8.38 9.13 -4.38
N TYR A 76 7.79 8.99 -3.19
CA TYR A 76 8.04 7.87 -2.30
C TYR A 76 6.93 6.84 -2.35
N PHE A 77 7.32 5.57 -2.46
CA PHE A 77 6.49 4.45 -2.04
C PHE A 77 6.82 4.12 -0.60
N VAL A 78 5.81 4.14 0.25
CA VAL A 78 5.94 3.99 1.70
C VAL A 78 5.29 2.69 2.11
N ASP A 79 6.12 1.70 2.42
CA ASP A 79 5.69 0.35 2.75
C ASP A 79 5.48 0.20 4.26
N PHE A 80 4.22 0.15 4.67
CA PHE A 80 3.86 -0.12 6.06
C PHE A 80 3.99 -1.61 6.36
N PRO A 81 4.36 -1.99 7.59
CA PRO A 81 4.31 -3.39 7.96
C PRO A 81 2.86 -3.89 7.97
N GLY A 82 2.69 -5.17 7.69
CA GLY A 82 1.35 -5.72 7.52
C GLY A 82 0.66 -5.97 8.86
N TYR A 83 -0.58 -5.49 9.01
CA TYR A 83 -1.38 -5.70 10.22
C TYR A 83 -2.03 -7.10 10.27
N GLY A 84 -2.55 -7.47 11.44
CA GLY A 84 -3.34 -8.70 11.64
C GLY A 84 -2.53 -9.97 11.89
N TYR A 85 -1.25 -9.88 12.26
CA TYR A 85 -0.45 -11.04 12.67
C TYR A 85 -0.52 -11.27 14.18
N ALA A 86 -0.90 -12.47 14.59
CA ALA A 86 -1.29 -12.84 15.96
C ALA A 86 -0.15 -12.97 16.98
N LYS A 87 1.12 -12.77 16.59
CA LYS A 87 2.30 -13.04 17.44
C LYS A 87 3.02 -11.79 17.94
N VAL A 88 2.35 -10.64 18.01
CA VAL A 88 2.94 -9.40 18.54
C VAL A 88 2.31 -9.10 19.90
N SER A 89 3.11 -8.62 20.84
CA SER A 89 2.58 -8.23 22.15
C SER A 89 1.60 -7.05 22.02
N ARG A 90 0.67 -6.90 22.98
CA ARG A 90 -0.29 -5.79 22.96
C ARG A 90 0.39 -4.42 22.98
N SER A 91 1.48 -4.27 23.74
CA SER A 91 2.23 -3.01 23.85
C SER A 91 2.93 -2.61 22.56
N GLU A 92 3.56 -3.56 21.86
CA GLU A 92 4.17 -3.33 20.54
C GLU A 92 3.11 -2.99 19.49
N THR A 93 1.93 -3.60 19.57
CA THR A 93 0.80 -3.30 18.68
C THR A 93 0.27 -1.88 18.88
N GLU A 94 0.18 -1.41 20.13
CA GLU A 94 -0.32 -0.08 20.47
C GLU A 94 0.64 1.04 20.03
N GLY A 95 1.94 0.90 20.31
CA GLY A 95 2.94 1.87 19.86
C GLY A 95 3.02 1.98 18.35
N TRP A 96 2.88 0.85 17.66
CA TRP A 96 2.83 0.79 16.21
C TRP A 96 1.56 1.43 15.64
N LYS A 97 0.40 1.14 16.22
CA LYS A 97 -0.87 1.76 15.85
C LYS A 97 -0.77 3.29 15.92
N LYS A 98 -0.20 3.83 17.01
CA LYS A 98 0.04 5.27 17.16
C LYS A 98 0.98 5.83 16.10
N LEU A 99 2.05 5.12 15.75
CA LEU A 99 2.98 5.56 14.69
C LEU A 99 2.28 5.66 13.34
N ILE A 100 1.47 4.64 12.97
CA ILE A 100 0.73 4.66 11.71
C ILE A 100 -0.32 5.75 11.71
N GLU A 101 -1.14 5.83 12.75
CA GLU A 101 -2.21 6.83 12.84
C GLU A 101 -1.60 8.25 12.77
N SER A 102 -0.50 8.48 13.49
CA SER A 102 0.22 9.76 13.43
C SER A 102 0.76 10.05 12.03
N TYR A 103 1.34 9.05 11.35
CA TYR A 103 1.81 9.24 9.99
C TYR A 103 0.64 9.53 9.03
N LEU A 104 -0.38 8.67 9.02
CA LEU A 104 -1.51 8.80 8.08
C LEU A 104 -2.30 10.10 8.31
N PHE A 105 -2.26 10.65 9.52
CA PHE A 105 -2.96 11.88 9.85
C PHE A 105 -2.10 13.15 9.65
N ASN A 106 -0.87 13.15 10.15
CA ASN A 106 -0.05 14.37 10.23
C ASN A 106 0.89 14.57 9.03
N ARG A 107 1.08 13.56 8.17
CA ARG A 107 2.08 13.62 7.11
C ARG A 107 1.58 14.41 5.91
N ALA A 108 1.92 15.69 5.84
CA ALA A 108 1.52 16.59 4.75
C ALA A 108 1.93 16.11 3.33
N MET A 109 2.98 15.30 3.23
CA MET A 109 3.46 14.75 1.96
C MET A 109 2.68 13.51 1.49
N LEU A 110 1.93 12.86 2.38
CA LEU A 110 1.07 11.73 2.02
C LEU A 110 -0.04 12.20 1.09
N GLN A 111 -0.03 11.73 -0.16
CA GLN A 111 -1.04 12.09 -1.16
C GLN A 111 -2.09 10.99 -1.34
N LEU A 112 -1.72 9.73 -1.10
CA LEU A 112 -2.60 8.60 -1.35
C LEU A 112 -2.24 7.38 -0.52
N SER A 113 -3.25 6.72 0.04
CA SER A 113 -3.12 5.39 0.63
C SER A 113 -3.67 4.30 -0.29
N LEU A 114 -2.89 3.28 -0.57
CA LEU A 114 -3.32 2.06 -1.27
C LEU A 114 -3.68 1.01 -0.23
N VAL A 115 -4.97 0.71 -0.08
CA VAL A 115 -5.50 -0.36 0.79
C VAL A 115 -5.54 -1.66 0.00
N ILE A 116 -4.68 -2.60 0.38
CA ILE A 116 -4.39 -3.81 -0.40
C ILE A 116 -5.11 -5.01 0.20
N LEU A 117 -5.97 -5.62 -0.60
CA LEU A 117 -6.76 -6.79 -0.23
C LEU A 117 -6.37 -7.99 -1.10
N ASP A 118 -6.30 -9.18 -0.51
CA ASP A 118 -6.26 -10.44 -1.28
C ASP A 118 -7.64 -10.68 -1.88
N ALA A 119 -7.77 -10.65 -3.22
CA ALA A 119 -9.05 -10.75 -3.92
C ALA A 119 -9.80 -12.06 -3.62
N ARG A 120 -9.12 -13.10 -3.11
CA ARG A 120 -9.77 -14.36 -2.71
C ARG A 120 -10.52 -14.23 -1.38
N ARG A 121 -10.13 -13.28 -0.54
CA ARG A 121 -10.65 -13.08 0.82
C ARG A 121 -11.53 -11.83 0.92
N GLY A 122 -11.19 -10.77 0.19
CA GLY A 122 -11.85 -9.47 0.30
C GLY A 122 -11.56 -8.78 1.63
N TRP A 123 -12.53 -7.97 2.08
CA TRP A 123 -12.47 -7.23 3.34
C TRP A 123 -12.47 -8.17 4.54
N MET A 124 -11.60 -7.89 5.51
CA MET A 124 -11.63 -8.47 6.85
C MET A 124 -11.79 -7.36 7.89
N PRO A 125 -12.12 -7.67 9.16
CA PRO A 125 -12.35 -6.65 10.18
C PRO A 125 -11.23 -5.59 10.28
N PRO A 126 -9.93 -5.95 10.31
CA PRO A 126 -8.87 -4.94 10.36
C PRO A 126 -8.79 -4.05 9.10
N ASP A 127 -9.18 -4.59 7.94
CA ASP A 127 -9.23 -3.81 6.69
C ASP A 127 -10.39 -2.78 6.74
N LEU A 128 -11.52 -3.17 7.32
CA LEU A 128 -12.68 -2.29 7.49
C LEU A 128 -12.45 -1.21 8.55
N GLU A 129 -11.77 -1.53 9.65
CA GLU A 129 -11.35 -0.55 10.65
C GLU A 129 -10.44 0.51 10.04
N LEU A 130 -9.44 0.09 9.26
CA LEU A 130 -8.57 1.02 8.53
C LEU A 130 -9.36 1.88 7.54
N LYS A 131 -10.27 1.28 6.77
CA LYS A 131 -11.13 2.01 5.84
C LYS A 131 -11.95 3.09 6.57
N GLN A 132 -12.63 2.71 7.65
CA GLN A 132 -13.44 3.64 8.45
C GLN A 132 -12.59 4.77 9.03
N TRP A 133 -11.38 4.46 9.50
CA TRP A 133 -10.45 5.47 9.99
C TRP A 133 -10.04 6.45 8.90
N LEU A 134 -9.68 5.96 7.70
CA LEU A 134 -9.32 6.82 6.56
C LEU A 134 -10.49 7.72 6.15
N GLU A 135 -11.70 7.18 6.09
CA GLU A 135 -12.91 7.93 5.76
C GLU A 135 -13.24 8.99 6.81
N ALA A 136 -13.15 8.66 8.10
CA ALA A 136 -13.42 9.57 9.21
C ALA A 136 -12.45 10.77 9.25
N HIS A 137 -11.23 10.59 8.76
CA HIS A 137 -10.19 11.64 8.71
C HIS A 137 -10.02 12.24 7.30
N HIS A 138 -10.96 11.97 6.39
CA HIS A 138 -10.94 12.46 5.00
C HIS A 138 -9.63 12.16 4.25
N GLN A 139 -8.98 11.05 4.57
CA GLN A 139 -7.74 10.62 3.93
C GLN A 139 -8.04 9.94 2.60
N ALA A 140 -7.37 10.37 1.54
CA ALA A 140 -7.55 9.80 0.21
C ALA A 140 -6.99 8.37 0.14
N TYR A 141 -7.79 7.43 -0.35
CA TYR A 141 -7.37 6.05 -0.54
C TYR A 141 -7.92 5.40 -1.81
N LEU A 142 -7.21 4.38 -2.29
CA LEU A 142 -7.66 3.46 -3.33
C LEU A 142 -7.59 2.03 -2.83
N VAL A 143 -8.56 1.21 -3.23
CA VAL A 143 -8.57 -0.21 -2.90
C VAL A 143 -7.95 -1.00 -4.04
N ILE A 144 -6.96 -1.84 -3.70
CA ILE A 144 -6.27 -2.71 -4.65
C ILE A 144 -6.60 -4.16 -4.32
N ALA A 145 -7.24 -4.88 -5.24
CA ALA A 145 -7.54 -6.30 -5.10
C ALA A 145 -6.46 -7.13 -5.81
N THR A 146 -5.55 -7.72 -5.04
CA THR A 146 -4.38 -8.46 -5.53
C THR A 146 -4.67 -9.95 -5.78
N LYS A 147 -3.69 -10.64 -6.35
CA LYS A 147 -3.69 -12.10 -6.61
C LYS A 147 -4.83 -12.56 -7.52
N MET A 148 -5.20 -11.72 -8.48
CA MET A 148 -6.20 -12.07 -9.49
C MET A 148 -5.81 -13.29 -10.33
N ASP A 149 -4.52 -13.64 -10.41
CA ASP A 149 -4.03 -14.87 -11.04
C ASP A 149 -4.50 -16.16 -10.34
N LYS A 150 -5.00 -16.06 -9.10
CA LYS A 150 -5.51 -17.19 -8.32
C LYS A 150 -7.02 -17.39 -8.44
N LEU A 151 -7.70 -16.60 -9.25
CA LEU A 151 -9.15 -16.64 -9.41
C LEU A 151 -9.49 -16.93 -10.87
N ASN A 152 -10.49 -17.79 -11.10
CA ASN A 152 -11.13 -17.88 -12.40
C ASN A 152 -12.06 -16.67 -12.62
N GLN A 153 -12.62 -16.52 -13.82
CA GLN A 153 -13.47 -15.37 -14.17
C GLN A 153 -14.71 -15.23 -13.27
N SER A 154 -15.36 -16.35 -12.92
CA SER A 154 -16.57 -16.36 -12.09
C SER A 154 -16.27 -15.93 -10.66
N ASP A 155 -15.24 -16.52 -10.05
CA ASP A 155 -14.82 -16.18 -8.69
C ASP A 155 -14.29 -14.74 -8.61
N ALA A 156 -13.57 -14.28 -9.64
CA ALA A 156 -13.15 -12.89 -9.77
C ALA A 156 -14.34 -11.94 -9.77
N HIS A 157 -15.36 -12.20 -10.60
CA HIS A 157 -16.56 -11.36 -10.66
C HIS A 157 -17.30 -11.34 -9.32
N ARG A 158 -17.53 -12.52 -8.71
CA ARG A 158 -18.19 -12.65 -7.41
C ARG A 158 -17.45 -11.90 -6.31
N ASN A 159 -16.14 -12.12 -6.18
CA ASN A 159 -15.37 -11.56 -5.08
C ASN A 159 -15.16 -10.05 -5.22
N LEU A 160 -14.93 -9.55 -6.44
CA LEU A 160 -14.86 -8.09 -6.66
C LEU A 160 -16.20 -7.42 -6.38
N THR A 161 -17.32 -8.08 -6.68
CA THR A 161 -18.66 -7.58 -6.32
C THR A 161 -18.83 -7.47 -4.81
N VAL A 162 -18.35 -8.46 -4.04
CA VAL A 162 -18.36 -8.39 -2.56
C VAL A 162 -17.52 -7.23 -2.04
N ILE A 163 -16.32 -7.02 -2.61
CA ILE A 163 -15.46 -5.88 -2.23
C ILE A 163 -16.17 -4.55 -2.50
N ARG A 164 -16.87 -4.42 -3.63
CA ARG A 164 -17.63 -3.22 -4.02
C ARG A 164 -18.78 -2.87 -3.09
N LYS A 165 -19.45 -3.87 -2.50
CA LYS A 165 -20.56 -3.64 -1.56
C LYS A 165 -20.17 -2.82 -0.34
N SER A 166 -18.88 -2.72 -0.01
CA SER A 166 -18.37 -1.89 1.08
C SER A 166 -18.13 -0.41 0.69
N GLY A 167 -18.59 0.00 -0.50
CA GLY A 167 -18.53 1.39 -0.95
C GLY A 167 -17.20 1.81 -1.60
N ALA A 168 -16.37 0.85 -2.05
CA ALA A 168 -15.11 1.15 -2.74
C ALA A 168 -15.01 0.34 -4.04
N ASP A 169 -14.59 0.96 -5.14
CA ASP A 169 -14.35 0.25 -6.40
C ASP A 169 -12.89 -0.20 -6.49
N PRO A 170 -12.60 -1.52 -6.42
CA PRO A 170 -11.23 -2.00 -6.36
C PRO A 170 -10.57 -2.02 -7.74
N LEU A 171 -9.32 -1.57 -7.81
CA LEU A 171 -8.44 -1.87 -8.94
C LEU A 171 -7.91 -3.30 -8.79
N ALA A 172 -8.31 -4.17 -9.70
CA ALA A 172 -7.92 -5.57 -9.71
C ALA A 172 -6.52 -5.75 -10.31
N CYS A 173 -5.61 -6.39 -9.59
CA CYS A 173 -4.24 -6.59 -10.05
C CYS A 173 -3.65 -7.98 -9.76
N SER A 174 -2.63 -8.34 -10.53
CA SER A 174 -1.76 -9.47 -10.23
C SER A 174 -0.32 -9.06 -10.48
N ALA A 175 0.50 -9.13 -9.44
CA ALA A 175 1.94 -8.93 -9.54
C ALA A 175 2.63 -10.05 -10.35
N VAL A 176 1.98 -11.21 -10.52
CA VAL A 176 2.52 -12.34 -11.30
C VAL A 176 2.34 -12.10 -12.79
N THR A 177 1.15 -11.65 -13.21
CA THR A 177 0.83 -11.45 -14.63
C THR A 177 1.04 -10.02 -15.12
N GLY A 178 1.27 -9.07 -14.20
CA GLY A 178 1.35 -7.63 -14.51
C GLY A 178 -0.02 -6.96 -14.73
N ARG A 179 -1.13 -7.73 -14.66
CA ARG A 179 -2.49 -7.18 -14.79
C ARG A 179 -2.71 -6.08 -13.75
N GLY A 180 -3.31 -4.96 -14.17
CA GLY A 180 -3.70 -3.86 -13.27
C GLY A 180 -2.58 -2.89 -12.90
N VAL A 181 -1.31 -3.19 -13.22
CA VAL A 181 -0.15 -2.37 -12.84
C VAL A 181 -0.21 -0.99 -13.51
N ARG A 182 -0.59 -0.95 -14.79
CA ARG A 182 -0.72 0.31 -15.56
C ARG A 182 -1.84 1.18 -15.00
N GLU A 183 -2.97 0.58 -14.68
CA GLU A 183 -4.15 1.26 -14.15
C GLU A 183 -3.87 1.85 -12.76
N ILE A 184 -3.10 1.14 -11.92
CA ILE A 184 -2.65 1.66 -10.63
C ILE A 184 -1.73 2.86 -10.83
N TRP A 185 -0.76 2.77 -11.74
CA TRP A 185 0.10 3.92 -12.06
C TRP A 185 -0.69 5.13 -12.56
N GLN A 186 -1.67 4.93 -13.43
CA GLN A 186 -2.56 6.00 -13.90
C GLN A 186 -3.36 6.63 -12.76
N ALA A 187 -3.80 5.84 -11.78
CA ALA A 187 -4.53 6.35 -10.63
C ALA A 187 -3.63 7.15 -9.67
N ILE A 188 -2.38 6.70 -9.45
CA ILE A 188 -1.36 7.45 -8.71
C ILE A 188 -1.08 8.78 -9.40
N ALA A 189 -0.88 8.78 -10.72
CA ALA A 189 -0.62 9.98 -11.51
C ALA A 189 -1.74 11.02 -11.43
N LYS A 190 -2.99 10.59 -11.60
CA LYS A 190 -4.15 11.48 -11.49
C LYS A 190 -4.26 12.15 -10.12
N THR A 191 -3.78 11.50 -9.07
CA THR A 191 -3.84 12.04 -7.71
C THR A 191 -2.80 13.15 -7.50
N GLN A 192 -1.63 13.04 -8.13
CA GLN A 192 -0.57 14.06 -8.03
C GLN A 192 -0.89 15.35 -8.81
N HIS A 193 -1.70 15.28 -9.87
CA HIS A 193 -2.09 16.44 -10.68
C HIS A 193 -3.35 17.18 -10.21
N ARG A 194 -3.96 16.79 -9.08
CA ARG A 194 -5.19 17.42 -8.55
C ARG A 194 -4.93 18.61 -7.62
N ARG A 195 -3.72 19.16 -7.60
CA ARG A 195 -3.35 20.37 -6.85
C ARG A 195 -3.47 21.60 -7.72
#